data_AF-A0A3C0GUK9-F1
#
_entry.id   AF-A0A3C0GUK9-F1
#
_cell.length_a   1.000
_cell.length_b   1.000
_cell.length_c   1.000
_cell.angle_alpha   90.00
_cell.angle_beta   90.00
_cell.angle_gamma   90.00
#
_symmetry.space_group_name_H-M   'P 1'
#
loop_
_entity.id
_entity.type
_entity.pdbx_description
1 polymer ?
#
loop_
_entity_poly.entity_id
_entity_poly.type
_entity_poly.pdbx_seq_one_letter_code
_entity_poly.pdbx_strand_id
1 'polypeptide(L)'
;MVTTVIEQIERLVQPISSAQPQGYFDEDDELYLAIDMEMVKLGGLQAQTLDWAMVEQASTRYLRERCKHFRIMGHLVSAWLRDHEWEGWIRATGLTAAMVDAYWLGGYPRSGANILMARQRQFAAGGERLLQSLKQLQAAGHSDEVEARASAAVDALAQAEQKHAIAPSVAARLQPALRLAAEAARRSPYEPARPERTPPPPGGGDTVNAGFFTTRSDSPLGNERETRSLYLKLAEFINQQDAYEPTGYLLRRHALWSGILSTPPVKREQRTELMCVPVDVGTEYQEAVAGSAISPA
;
A
#
# COMPACT_ATOMS: atom_id res chain seq x y z
N MET A 1 -0.42 15.96 -25.94
CA MET A 1 -1.53 15.03 -26.27
C MET A 1 -1.67 14.08 -25.12
N VAL A 2 -2.78 14.11 -24.38
CA VAL A 2 -3.02 13.21 -23.25
C VAL A 2 -3.42 11.85 -23.84
N THR A 3 -2.50 10.90 -23.87
CA THR A 3 -2.79 9.51 -24.26
C THR A 3 -3.86 8.97 -23.32
N THR A 4 -4.95 8.44 -23.88
CA THR A 4 -6.07 7.96 -23.06
C THR A 4 -5.66 6.71 -22.27
N VAL A 5 -6.34 6.43 -21.16
CA VAL A 5 -6.10 5.21 -20.34
C VAL A 5 -6.15 3.94 -21.19
N ILE A 6 -7.06 3.89 -22.15
CA ILE A 6 -7.24 2.75 -23.07
C ILE A 6 -5.98 2.57 -23.93
N GLU A 7 -5.51 3.64 -24.59
CA GLU A 7 -4.30 3.59 -25.42
C GLU A 7 -3.05 3.19 -24.63
N GLN A 8 -2.94 3.59 -23.36
CA GLN A 8 -1.84 3.19 -22.49
C GLN A 8 -1.88 1.68 -22.21
N ILE A 9 -3.04 1.13 -21.86
CA ILE A 9 -3.22 -0.30 -21.61
C ILE A 9 -2.96 -1.10 -22.88
N GLU A 10 -3.50 -0.67 -24.02
CA GLU A 10 -3.28 -1.34 -25.32
C GLU A 10 -1.80 -1.48 -25.63
N ARG A 11 -1.00 -0.42 -25.45
CA ARG A 11 0.45 -0.47 -25.66
C ARG A 11 1.16 -1.46 -24.73
N LEU A 12 0.69 -1.63 -23.50
CA LEU A 12 1.27 -2.58 -22.54
C LEU A 12 0.98 -4.03 -22.93
N VAL A 13 -0.18 -4.31 -23.53
CA VAL A 13 -0.59 -5.68 -23.90
C VAL A 13 -0.31 -6.05 -25.36
N GLN A 14 0.15 -5.11 -26.19
CA GLN A 14 0.57 -5.40 -27.57
C GLN A 14 1.59 -6.56 -27.62
N PRO A 15 1.45 -7.51 -28.57
CA PRO A 15 2.43 -8.58 -28.76
C PRO A 15 3.86 -8.05 -28.90
N ILE A 16 4.82 -8.66 -28.19
CA ILE A 16 6.24 -8.30 -28.29
C ILE A 16 6.78 -8.60 -29.70
N SER A 17 6.40 -9.75 -30.26
CA SER A 17 6.71 -10.14 -31.63
C SER A 17 5.62 -11.04 -32.19
N SER A 18 5.55 -11.19 -33.51
CA SER A 18 4.61 -12.10 -34.16
C SER A 18 4.88 -13.58 -33.83
N ALA A 19 6.16 -13.95 -33.72
CA ALA A 19 6.58 -15.32 -33.40
C ALA A 19 6.39 -15.67 -31.92
N GLN A 20 6.60 -14.70 -31.03
CA GLN A 20 6.50 -14.87 -29.59
C GLN A 20 5.75 -13.67 -28.96
N PRO A 21 4.40 -13.66 -29.01
CA PRO A 21 3.58 -12.54 -28.54
C PRO A 21 3.83 -12.15 -27.08
N GLN A 22 4.07 -13.13 -26.23
CA GLN A 22 4.36 -12.95 -24.81
C GLN A 22 5.80 -12.50 -24.51
N GLY A 23 6.69 -12.46 -25.52
CA GLY A 23 8.12 -12.24 -25.32
C GLY A 23 8.84 -13.39 -24.61
N TYR A 24 10.05 -13.14 -24.13
CA TYR A 24 10.90 -14.14 -23.48
C TYR A 24 11.25 -13.66 -22.06
N PHE A 25 11.15 -14.58 -21.10
CA PHE A 25 11.60 -14.32 -19.73
C PHE A 25 13.05 -14.73 -19.59
N ASP A 26 13.86 -13.76 -19.20
CA ASP A 26 15.26 -13.92 -18.83
C ASP A 26 15.41 -13.53 -17.36
N GLU A 27 15.93 -14.45 -16.54
CA GLU A 27 16.13 -14.24 -15.10
C GLU A 27 17.24 -13.22 -14.84
N ASP A 28 18.17 -13.05 -15.78
CA ASP A 28 19.29 -12.12 -15.71
C ASP A 28 18.99 -10.76 -16.38
N ASP A 29 17.75 -10.51 -16.82
CA ASP A 29 17.36 -9.23 -17.43
C ASP A 29 17.50 -8.08 -16.41
N GLU A 30 18.24 -7.04 -16.79
CA GLU A 30 18.54 -5.90 -15.93
C GLU A 30 17.28 -5.18 -15.42
N LEU A 31 16.24 -5.06 -16.25
CA LEU A 31 14.99 -4.40 -15.83
C LEU A 31 14.22 -5.29 -14.86
N TYR A 32 14.18 -6.60 -15.10
CA TYR A 32 13.54 -7.56 -14.19
C TYR A 32 14.19 -7.50 -12.80
N LEU A 33 15.52 -7.60 -12.74
CA LEU A 33 16.29 -7.57 -11.50
C LEU A 33 16.18 -6.23 -10.77
N ALA A 34 16.19 -5.11 -11.49
CA ALA A 34 16.01 -3.78 -10.90
C ALA A 34 14.64 -3.61 -10.25
N ILE A 35 13.57 -4.08 -10.92
CA ILE A 35 12.21 -4.09 -10.36
C ILE A 35 12.17 -4.97 -9.12
N ASP A 36 12.72 -6.19 -9.20
CA ASP A 36 12.67 -7.13 -8.08
C ASP A 36 13.40 -6.60 -6.84
N MET A 37 14.58 -6.02 -7.04
CA MET A 37 15.38 -5.40 -5.98
C MET A 37 14.63 -4.26 -5.27
N GLU A 38 13.92 -3.40 -6.00
CA GLU A 38 13.08 -2.40 -5.36
C GLU A 38 11.88 -3.02 -4.63
N MET A 39 11.22 -3.99 -5.25
CA MET A 39 10.03 -4.61 -4.66
C MET A 39 10.34 -5.43 -3.41
N VAL A 40 11.57 -5.92 -3.23
CA VAL A 40 12.04 -6.53 -1.97
C VAL A 40 11.96 -5.55 -0.80
N LYS A 41 12.21 -4.25 -1.01
CA LYS A 41 12.17 -3.23 0.05
C LYS A 41 10.78 -3.09 0.66
N LEU A 42 9.71 -3.40 -0.08
CA LEU A 42 8.33 -3.27 0.36
C LEU A 42 8.02 -4.05 1.65
N GLY A 43 8.71 -5.18 1.88
CA GLY A 43 8.52 -6.02 3.06
C GLY A 43 9.49 -5.71 4.22
N GLY A 44 10.39 -4.75 4.06
CA GLY A 44 11.50 -4.48 4.97
C GLY A 44 11.48 -3.07 5.58
N LEU A 45 12.49 -2.78 6.40
CA LEU A 45 12.68 -1.47 7.03
C LEU A 45 12.88 -0.33 6.02
N GLN A 46 13.24 -0.67 4.78
CA GLN A 46 13.47 0.24 3.67
C GLN A 46 12.23 0.53 2.81
N ALA A 47 11.03 0.09 3.22
CA ALA A 47 9.81 0.32 2.43
C ALA A 47 9.54 1.81 2.12
N GLN A 48 9.98 2.72 3.01
CA GLN A 48 9.84 4.16 2.82
C GLN A 48 10.82 4.77 1.79
N THR A 49 11.88 4.04 1.43
CA THR A 49 12.86 4.46 0.42
C THR A 49 12.62 3.79 -0.93
N LEU A 50 11.45 3.18 -1.12
CA LEU A 50 11.09 2.50 -2.36
C LEU A 50 10.82 3.53 -3.46
N ASP A 51 11.53 3.41 -4.58
CA ASP A 51 11.32 4.28 -5.72
C ASP A 51 10.19 3.75 -6.61
N TRP A 52 8.98 4.19 -6.30
CA TRP A 52 7.79 3.78 -7.05
C TRP A 52 7.75 4.34 -8.48
N ALA A 53 8.37 5.49 -8.73
CA ALA A 53 8.45 6.05 -10.07
C ALA A 53 9.34 5.18 -10.96
N MET A 54 10.46 4.70 -10.42
CA MET A 54 11.30 3.71 -11.10
C MET A 54 10.54 2.41 -11.34
N VAL A 55 9.86 1.86 -10.32
CA VAL A 55 9.06 0.62 -10.47
C VAL A 55 8.00 0.74 -11.56
N GLU A 56 7.26 1.86 -11.60
CA GLU A 56 6.26 2.10 -12.65
C GLU A 56 6.91 2.17 -14.04
N GLN A 57 7.96 2.97 -14.21
CA GLN A 57 8.64 3.16 -15.50
C GLN A 57 9.29 1.87 -16.00
N ALA A 58 10.03 1.18 -15.13
CA ALA A 58 10.70 -0.06 -15.46
C ALA A 58 9.70 -1.18 -15.76
N SER A 59 8.64 -1.32 -14.96
CA SER A 59 7.60 -2.34 -15.21
C SER A 59 6.84 -2.07 -16.51
N THR A 60 6.53 -0.81 -16.80
CA THR A 60 5.92 -0.39 -18.07
C THR A 60 6.80 -0.77 -19.25
N ARG A 61 8.10 -0.44 -19.18
CA ARG A 61 9.07 -0.77 -20.24
C ARG A 61 9.23 -2.28 -20.41
N TYR A 62 9.36 -3.01 -19.30
CA TYR A 62 9.53 -4.46 -19.30
C TYR A 62 8.34 -5.17 -19.97
N LEU A 63 7.11 -4.80 -19.62
CA LEU A 63 5.91 -5.38 -20.22
C LEU A 63 5.78 -5.04 -21.70
N ARG A 64 6.27 -3.88 -22.16
CA ARG A 64 6.22 -3.46 -23.57
C ARG A 64 7.28 -4.09 -24.45
N GLU A 65 8.48 -4.30 -23.92
CA GLU A 65 9.66 -4.60 -24.74
C GLU A 65 10.18 -6.02 -24.51
N ARG A 66 10.00 -6.60 -23.32
CA ARG A 66 10.67 -7.84 -22.91
C ARG A 66 9.70 -9.01 -22.83
N CYS A 67 8.76 -8.94 -21.89
CA CYS A 67 7.98 -10.11 -21.50
C CYS A 67 6.65 -9.75 -20.84
N LYS A 68 5.58 -10.47 -21.22
CA LYS A 68 4.26 -10.43 -20.56
C LYS A 68 4.30 -11.28 -19.30
N HIS A 69 4.74 -10.65 -18.21
CA HIS A 69 4.98 -11.33 -16.93
C HIS A 69 3.96 -10.87 -15.87
N PHE A 70 3.20 -11.81 -15.30
CA PHE A 70 2.14 -11.51 -14.34
C PHE A 70 2.66 -10.89 -13.04
N ARG A 71 3.83 -11.33 -12.53
CA ARG A 71 4.47 -10.68 -11.36
C ARG A 71 4.76 -9.19 -11.61
N ILE A 72 5.40 -8.85 -12.73
CA ILE A 72 5.72 -7.46 -13.10
C ILE A 72 4.45 -6.64 -13.31
N MET A 73 3.42 -7.19 -13.97
CA MET A 73 2.10 -6.56 -14.03
C MET A 73 1.52 -6.30 -12.64
N GLY A 74 1.65 -7.24 -11.71
CA GLY A 74 1.25 -7.05 -10.32
C GLY A 74 1.97 -5.89 -9.63
N HIS A 75 3.26 -5.69 -9.89
CA HIS A 75 4.04 -4.56 -9.36
C HIS A 75 3.61 -3.22 -9.96
N LEU A 76 3.38 -3.17 -11.28
CA LEU A 76 2.85 -1.99 -11.95
C LEU A 76 1.46 -1.60 -11.42
N VAL A 77 0.57 -2.59 -11.28
CA VAL A 77 -0.74 -2.40 -10.64
C VAL A 77 -0.59 -1.86 -9.22
N SER A 78 0.33 -2.42 -8.42
CA SER A 78 0.60 -1.90 -7.07
C SER A 78 1.06 -0.44 -7.08
N ALA A 79 1.89 -0.02 -8.05
CA ALA A 79 2.31 1.36 -8.17
C ALA A 79 1.13 2.31 -8.44
N TRP A 80 0.25 1.96 -9.40
CA TRP A 80 -0.91 2.79 -9.77
C TRP A 80 -2.00 2.89 -8.71
N LEU A 81 -2.10 1.91 -7.81
CA LEU A 81 -3.14 1.91 -6.75
C LEU A 81 -2.78 2.76 -5.52
N ARG A 82 -1.56 3.30 -5.44
CA ARG A 82 -1.04 3.98 -4.25
C ARG A 82 -1.70 5.31 -3.96
N ASP A 83 -2.00 6.09 -4.99
CA ASP A 83 -2.54 7.44 -4.81
C ASP A 83 -4.05 7.42 -4.48
N HIS A 84 -4.66 6.22 -4.53
CA HIS A 84 -6.09 6.01 -4.28
C HIS A 84 -7.00 6.86 -5.17
N GLU A 85 -6.55 7.10 -6.40
CA GLU A 85 -7.31 7.82 -7.42
C GLU A 85 -8.11 6.87 -8.31
N TRP A 86 -9.26 7.34 -8.79
CA TRP A 86 -10.11 6.60 -9.71
C TRP A 86 -9.39 6.20 -11.00
N GLU A 87 -8.60 7.09 -11.58
CA GLU A 87 -7.85 6.82 -12.82
C GLU A 87 -6.77 5.75 -12.61
N GLY A 88 -6.08 5.75 -11.47
CA GLY A 88 -5.14 4.70 -11.09
C GLY A 88 -5.83 3.34 -10.97
N TRP A 89 -7.02 3.33 -10.36
CA TRP A 89 -7.81 2.12 -10.20
C TRP A 89 -8.36 1.57 -11.52
N ILE A 90 -8.89 2.44 -12.40
CA ILE A 90 -9.36 2.06 -13.74
C ILE A 90 -8.21 1.46 -14.56
N ARG A 91 -7.03 2.10 -14.53
CA ARG A 91 -5.82 1.60 -15.20
C ARG A 91 -5.42 0.22 -14.69
N ALA A 92 -5.40 0.04 -13.38
CA ALA A 92 -5.04 -1.22 -12.74
C ALA A 92 -6.00 -2.37 -13.10
N THR A 93 -7.31 -2.13 -13.00
CA THR A 93 -8.33 -3.13 -13.36
C THR A 93 -8.31 -3.43 -14.85
N GLY A 94 -8.20 -2.40 -15.70
CA GLY A 94 -8.14 -2.56 -17.16
C GLY A 94 -6.89 -3.31 -17.64
N LEU A 95 -5.70 -3.02 -17.08
CA LEU A 95 -4.49 -3.78 -17.40
C LEU A 95 -4.63 -5.24 -16.95
N THR A 96 -5.20 -5.48 -15.77
CA THR A 96 -5.43 -6.84 -15.28
C THR A 96 -6.35 -7.61 -16.22
N ALA A 97 -7.47 -7.01 -16.64
CA ALA A 97 -8.40 -7.58 -17.61
C ALA A 97 -7.70 -7.91 -18.94
N ALA A 98 -6.98 -6.95 -19.51
CA ALA A 98 -6.32 -7.10 -20.80
C ALA A 98 -5.19 -8.16 -20.77
N MET A 99 -4.42 -8.22 -19.69
CA MET A 99 -3.37 -9.23 -19.51
C MET A 99 -3.93 -10.64 -19.32
N VAL A 100 -5.03 -10.78 -18.59
CA VAL A 100 -5.74 -12.06 -18.48
C VAL A 100 -6.32 -12.44 -19.83
N ASP A 101 -7.04 -11.55 -20.50
CA ASP A 101 -7.68 -11.85 -21.79
C ASP A 101 -6.68 -12.38 -22.83
N ALA A 102 -5.55 -11.69 -22.99
CA ALA A 102 -4.56 -11.98 -24.03
C ALA A 102 -3.53 -13.04 -23.63
N TYR A 103 -3.10 -13.06 -22.37
CA TYR A 103 -1.91 -13.84 -21.95
C TYR A 103 -2.18 -14.80 -20.79
N TRP A 104 -3.43 -15.09 -20.42
CA TRP A 104 -3.71 -15.98 -19.28
C TRP A 104 -2.96 -17.30 -19.32
N LEU A 105 -2.92 -18.00 -20.46
CA LEU A 105 -2.18 -19.27 -20.62
C LEU A 105 -0.72 -19.06 -21.03
N GLY A 106 -0.47 -18.02 -21.83
CA GLY A 106 0.80 -17.78 -22.50
C GLY A 106 1.83 -16.95 -21.73
N GLY A 107 1.39 -16.16 -20.75
CA GLY A 107 2.26 -15.25 -20.00
C GLY A 107 3.13 -15.96 -18.96
N TYR A 108 4.16 -15.26 -18.51
CA TYR A 108 5.13 -15.78 -17.53
C TYR A 108 4.70 -15.52 -16.08
N PRO A 109 5.11 -16.40 -15.13
CA PRO A 109 5.97 -17.57 -15.31
C PRO A 109 5.26 -18.77 -15.99
N ARG A 110 6.02 -19.66 -16.66
CA ARG A 110 5.47 -20.80 -17.45
C ARG A 110 5.93 -22.19 -17.01
N SER A 111 6.97 -22.31 -16.19
CA SER A 111 7.57 -23.59 -15.78
C SER A 111 7.02 -24.08 -14.43
N GLY A 112 6.74 -25.39 -14.33
CA GLY A 112 6.36 -26.07 -13.08
C GLY A 112 5.01 -26.79 -13.15
N ALA A 113 4.88 -27.91 -12.42
CA ALA A 113 3.71 -28.79 -12.46
C ALA A 113 2.40 -28.13 -11.99
N ASN A 114 2.48 -27.02 -11.25
CA ASN A 114 1.33 -26.32 -10.64
C ASN A 114 1.21 -24.84 -11.08
N ILE A 115 1.75 -24.48 -12.25
CA ILE A 115 1.83 -23.07 -12.69
C ILE A 115 0.47 -22.38 -12.76
N LEU A 116 -0.57 -23.07 -13.25
CA LEU A 116 -1.92 -22.51 -13.35
C LEU A 116 -2.53 -22.25 -11.97
N MET A 117 -2.29 -23.12 -10.98
CA MET A 117 -2.74 -22.90 -9.61
C MET A 117 -2.02 -21.73 -8.96
N ALA A 118 -0.70 -21.59 -9.20
CA ALA A 118 0.06 -20.43 -8.72
C ALA A 118 -0.45 -19.13 -9.35
N ARG A 119 -0.74 -19.15 -10.66
CA ARG A 119 -1.32 -18.01 -11.40
C ARG A 119 -2.72 -17.65 -10.89
N GLN A 120 -3.57 -18.63 -10.61
CA GLN A 120 -4.89 -18.41 -9.98
C GLN A 120 -4.76 -17.79 -8.58
N ARG A 121 -3.85 -18.29 -7.74
CA ARG A 121 -3.58 -17.68 -6.43
C ARG A 121 -3.08 -16.25 -6.54
N GLN A 122 -2.17 -15.98 -7.47
CA GLN A 122 -1.66 -14.64 -7.73
C GLN A 122 -2.77 -13.70 -8.21
N PHE A 123 -3.63 -14.18 -9.13
CA PHE A 123 -4.78 -13.44 -9.63
C PHE A 123 -5.76 -13.12 -8.50
N ALA A 124 -6.11 -14.11 -7.67
CA ALA A 124 -6.97 -13.90 -6.50
C ALA A 124 -6.37 -12.88 -5.52
N ALA A 125 -5.08 -12.97 -5.21
CA ALA A 125 -4.40 -12.00 -4.35
C ALA A 125 -4.35 -10.58 -4.97
N GLY A 126 -4.22 -10.48 -6.29
CA GLY A 126 -4.37 -9.21 -7.02
C GLY A 126 -5.78 -8.65 -6.92
N GLY A 127 -6.79 -9.51 -7.03
CA GLY A 127 -8.19 -9.16 -6.84
C GLY A 127 -8.50 -8.61 -5.45
N GLU A 128 -7.94 -9.21 -4.38
CA GLU A 128 -8.06 -8.65 -3.03
C GLU A 128 -7.44 -7.26 -2.90
N ARG A 129 -6.31 -7.01 -3.58
CA ARG A 129 -5.70 -5.66 -3.60
C ARG A 129 -6.60 -4.64 -4.30
N LEU A 130 -7.21 -5.00 -5.44
CA LEU A 130 -8.17 -4.14 -6.14
C LEU A 130 -9.41 -3.86 -5.29
N LEU A 131 -9.92 -4.88 -4.58
CA LEU A 131 -11.03 -4.74 -3.65
C LEU A 131 -10.68 -3.83 -2.47
N GLN A 132 -9.48 -3.96 -1.93
CA GLN A 132 -9.03 -3.14 -0.82
C GLN A 132 -8.82 -1.68 -1.24
N SER A 133 -8.25 -1.44 -2.42
CA SER A 133 -8.05 -0.08 -2.94
C SER A 133 -9.37 0.64 -3.21
N LEU A 134 -10.43 -0.07 -3.64
CA LEU A 134 -11.77 0.52 -3.81
C LEU A 134 -12.29 1.18 -2.53
N LYS A 135 -12.02 0.58 -1.37
CA LYS A 135 -12.45 1.11 -0.07
C LYS A 135 -11.71 2.38 0.35
N GLN A 136 -10.55 2.62 -0.26
CA GLN A 136 -9.65 3.73 0.05
C GLN A 136 -9.71 4.84 -1.00
N LEU A 137 -10.49 4.66 -2.08
CA LEU A 137 -10.61 5.64 -3.14
C LEU A 137 -11.06 7.00 -2.60
N GLN A 138 -10.35 8.03 -3.02
CA GLN A 138 -10.71 9.40 -2.72
C GLN A 138 -12.03 9.76 -3.43
N ALA A 139 -12.89 10.54 -2.77
CA ALA A 139 -14.10 11.04 -3.42
C ALA A 139 -13.77 12.02 -4.57
N ALA A 140 -12.65 12.74 -4.45
CA ALA A 140 -12.15 13.63 -5.49
C ALA A 140 -11.85 12.85 -6.79
N GLY A 141 -12.25 13.43 -7.92
CA GLY A 141 -12.10 12.81 -9.24
C GLY A 141 -13.19 11.79 -9.60
N HIS A 142 -14.19 11.56 -8.74
CA HIS A 142 -15.39 10.82 -9.11
C HIS A 142 -16.28 11.67 -10.04
N SER A 143 -16.82 11.02 -11.07
CA SER A 143 -17.89 11.53 -11.94
C SER A 143 -18.64 10.35 -12.54
N ASP A 144 -19.83 10.59 -13.11
CA ASP A 144 -20.58 9.51 -13.77
C ASP A 144 -19.82 8.91 -14.96
N GLU A 145 -18.99 9.69 -15.67
CA GLU A 145 -18.12 9.21 -16.75
C GLU A 145 -16.98 8.33 -16.22
N VAL A 146 -16.39 8.70 -15.08
CA VAL A 146 -15.33 7.93 -14.40
C VAL A 146 -15.90 6.61 -13.87
N GLU A 147 -17.10 6.64 -13.28
CA GLU A 147 -17.82 5.45 -12.82
C GLU A 147 -18.17 4.51 -13.97
N ALA A 148 -18.64 5.03 -15.10
CA ALA A 148 -18.91 4.24 -16.29
C ALA A 148 -17.64 3.53 -16.81
N ARG A 149 -16.50 4.23 -16.85
CA ARG A 149 -15.20 3.64 -17.21
C ARG A 149 -14.74 2.58 -16.21
N ALA A 150 -14.94 2.82 -14.91
CA ALA A 150 -14.63 1.84 -13.88
C ALA A 150 -15.48 0.57 -14.02
N SER A 151 -16.79 0.70 -14.28
CA SER A 151 -17.66 -0.44 -14.55
C SER A 151 -17.22 -1.19 -15.80
N ALA A 152 -16.92 -0.48 -16.89
CA ALA A 152 -16.45 -1.10 -18.13
C ALA A 152 -15.14 -1.89 -17.93
N ALA A 153 -14.23 -1.41 -17.07
CA ALA A 153 -13.01 -2.14 -16.71
C ALA A 153 -13.32 -3.44 -15.93
N VAL A 154 -14.29 -3.43 -15.02
CA VAL A 154 -14.73 -4.63 -14.29
C VAL A 154 -15.43 -5.61 -15.23
N ASP A 155 -16.26 -5.12 -16.16
CA ASP A 155 -16.95 -5.94 -17.15
C ASP A 155 -15.94 -6.62 -18.10
N ALA A 156 -14.90 -5.90 -18.54
CA ALA A 156 -13.79 -6.48 -19.31
C ALA A 156 -13.06 -7.58 -18.52
N LEU A 157 -12.86 -7.38 -17.21
CA LEU A 157 -12.27 -8.40 -16.35
C LEU A 157 -13.18 -9.64 -16.24
N ALA A 158 -14.49 -9.45 -16.08
CA ALA A 158 -15.46 -10.54 -16.03
C ALA A 158 -15.46 -11.36 -17.32
N GLN A 159 -15.39 -10.70 -18.48
CA GLN A 159 -15.29 -11.38 -19.78
C GLN A 159 -13.99 -12.20 -19.89
N ALA A 160 -12.86 -11.64 -19.44
CA ALA A 160 -11.58 -12.34 -19.43
C ALA A 160 -11.59 -13.56 -18.49
N GLU A 161 -12.19 -13.43 -17.30
CA GLU A 161 -12.39 -14.55 -16.37
C GLU A 161 -13.25 -15.66 -16.97
N GLN A 162 -14.36 -15.28 -17.62
CA GLN A 162 -15.27 -16.22 -18.28
C GLN A 162 -14.58 -16.97 -19.42
N LYS A 163 -13.86 -16.25 -20.30
CA LYS A 163 -13.09 -16.82 -21.42
C LYS A 163 -12.12 -17.90 -20.98
N HIS A 164 -11.49 -17.71 -19.83
CA HIS A 164 -10.47 -18.62 -19.30
C HIS A 164 -10.98 -19.53 -18.17
N ALA A 165 -12.29 -19.56 -17.91
CA ALA A 165 -12.94 -20.33 -16.86
C ALA A 165 -12.28 -20.14 -15.47
N ILE A 166 -11.92 -18.90 -15.12
CA ILE A 166 -11.28 -18.56 -13.85
C ILE A 166 -12.34 -18.52 -12.75
N ALA A 167 -12.13 -19.30 -11.69
CA ALA A 167 -13.00 -19.32 -10.51
C ALA A 167 -12.19 -19.37 -9.20
N PRO A 168 -12.65 -18.71 -8.12
CA PRO A 168 -13.83 -17.85 -8.05
C PRO A 168 -13.63 -16.50 -8.78
N SER A 169 -14.73 -15.91 -9.27
CA SER A 169 -14.69 -14.64 -10.00
C SER A 169 -14.34 -13.46 -9.08
N VAL A 170 -13.28 -12.74 -9.41
CA VAL A 170 -12.90 -11.49 -8.76
C VAL A 170 -13.82 -10.37 -9.25
N ALA A 171 -14.14 -10.33 -10.54
CA ALA A 171 -15.02 -9.30 -11.11
C ALA A 171 -16.41 -9.27 -10.45
N ALA A 172 -16.99 -10.45 -10.16
CA ALA A 172 -18.26 -10.57 -9.45
C ALA A 172 -18.25 -9.94 -8.05
N ARG A 173 -17.09 -9.87 -7.39
CA ARG A 173 -16.89 -9.20 -6.10
C ARG A 173 -16.57 -7.71 -6.24
N LEU A 174 -15.86 -7.34 -7.30
CA LEU A 174 -15.54 -5.93 -7.60
C LEU A 174 -16.79 -5.13 -7.95
N GLN A 175 -17.75 -5.69 -8.69
CA GLN A 175 -18.96 -4.97 -9.14
C GLN A 175 -19.80 -4.38 -7.97
N PRO A 176 -20.17 -5.12 -6.92
CA PRO A 176 -20.85 -4.54 -5.77
C PRO A 176 -19.95 -3.59 -4.95
N ALA A 177 -18.65 -3.88 -4.83
CA ALA A 177 -17.72 -3.01 -4.11
C ALA A 177 -17.55 -1.64 -4.80
N LEU A 178 -17.49 -1.63 -6.14
CA LEU A 178 -17.41 -0.42 -6.96
C LEU A 178 -18.66 0.45 -6.77
N ARG A 179 -19.85 -0.16 -6.78
CA ARG A 179 -21.11 0.57 -6.52
C ARG A 179 -21.11 1.24 -5.16
N LEU A 180 -20.66 0.54 -4.11
CA LEU A 180 -20.55 1.11 -2.77
C LEU A 180 -19.55 2.27 -2.70
N ALA A 181 -18.39 2.13 -3.35
CA ALA A 181 -17.38 3.19 -3.42
C ALA A 181 -17.90 4.42 -4.17
N ALA A 182 -18.60 4.22 -5.29
CA ALA A 182 -19.22 5.30 -6.06
C ALA A 182 -20.33 6.03 -5.28
N GLU A 183 -21.20 5.29 -4.58
CA GLU A 183 -22.19 5.88 -3.69
C GLU A 183 -21.54 6.70 -2.57
N ALA A 184 -20.46 6.20 -1.97
CA ALA A 184 -19.72 6.93 -0.94
C ALA A 184 -19.10 8.22 -1.48
N ALA A 185 -18.52 8.18 -2.69
CA ALA A 185 -17.96 9.35 -3.35
C ALA A 185 -19.03 10.40 -3.68
N ARG A 186 -20.20 9.98 -4.20
CA ARG A 186 -21.35 10.88 -4.47
C ARG A 186 -21.91 11.54 -3.20
N ARG A 187 -21.88 10.84 -2.07
CA ARG A 187 -22.36 11.35 -0.77
C ARG A 187 -21.35 12.25 -0.06
N SER A 188 -20.08 12.22 -0.46
CA SER A 188 -19.06 13.11 0.08
C SER A 188 -19.38 14.54 -0.35
N PRO A 189 -19.60 15.48 0.59
CA PRO A 189 -19.77 16.87 0.22
C PRO A 189 -18.49 17.32 -0.49
N TYR A 190 -18.62 17.70 -1.75
CA TYR A 190 -17.56 18.32 -2.52
C TYR A 190 -17.05 19.55 -1.76
N GLU A 191 -15.90 19.42 -1.11
CA GLU A 191 -15.09 20.57 -0.68
C GLU A 191 -14.02 20.74 -1.77
N PRO A 192 -14.12 21.75 -2.65
CA PRO A 192 -13.08 21.98 -3.64
C PRO A 192 -11.77 22.23 -2.91
N ALA A 193 -10.71 21.57 -3.37
CA ALA A 193 -9.35 21.76 -2.87
C ALA A 193 -9.03 23.26 -2.73
N ARG A 194 -8.96 23.74 -1.49
CA ARG A 194 -8.53 25.10 -1.19
C ARG A 194 -7.02 25.17 -1.42
N PRO A 195 -6.53 26.05 -2.31
CA PRO A 195 -5.09 26.23 -2.45
C PRO A 195 -4.50 26.81 -1.15
N GLU A 196 -3.33 26.30 -0.81
CA GLU A 196 -2.36 26.70 0.23
C GLU A 196 -2.82 27.62 1.38
N ARG A 197 -2.69 27.07 2.60
CA ARG A 197 -2.79 27.81 3.85
C ARG A 197 -1.73 28.92 3.92
N THR A 198 -2.15 30.17 3.88
CA THR A 198 -1.42 31.27 4.54
C THR A 198 -1.48 31.09 6.06
N PRO A 199 -0.41 31.38 6.82
CA PRO A 199 -0.40 31.20 8.27
C PRO A 199 -1.27 32.25 8.97
N PRO A 200 -1.94 31.90 10.09
CA PRO A 200 -2.65 32.88 10.91
C PRO A 200 -1.67 33.63 11.85
N PRO A 201 -2.02 34.86 12.29
CA PRO A 201 -1.22 35.65 13.22
C PRO A 201 -1.33 35.11 14.67
N PRO A 202 -0.40 35.49 15.57
CA PRO A 202 -0.35 34.96 16.92
C PRO A 202 -1.25 35.77 17.88
N GLY A 203 -2.00 35.04 18.70
CA GLY A 203 -2.74 35.52 19.87
C GLY A 203 -3.71 34.41 20.27
N GLY A 204 -3.71 33.82 21.46
CA GLY A 204 -3.22 34.23 22.76
C GLY A 204 -4.35 33.92 23.75
N GLY A 205 -4.13 32.98 24.68
CA GLY A 205 -4.92 32.83 25.91
C GLY A 205 -6.05 31.80 25.93
N ASP A 206 -5.70 30.61 26.43
CA ASP A 206 -6.41 29.74 27.38
C ASP A 206 -7.95 29.75 27.44
N THR A 207 -8.55 28.67 26.93
CA THR A 207 -9.48 27.83 27.72
C THR A 207 -9.37 26.38 27.21
N VAL A 208 -8.75 25.50 27.99
CA VAL A 208 -8.70 24.07 27.70
C VAL A 208 -10.10 23.49 27.91
N ASN A 209 -10.84 23.36 26.82
CA ASN A 209 -12.19 22.81 26.83
C ASN A 209 -12.12 21.29 27.08
N ALA A 210 -13.01 20.76 27.91
CA ALA A 210 -13.05 19.35 28.33
C ALA A 210 -13.24 18.34 27.17
N GLY A 211 -13.46 18.82 25.94
CA GLY A 211 -13.41 18.03 24.71
C GLY A 211 -12.00 17.65 24.24
N PHE A 212 -10.92 18.21 24.84
CA PHE A 212 -9.53 17.83 24.52
C PHE A 212 -9.21 16.38 24.91
N PHE A 213 -9.86 15.86 25.96
CA PHE A 213 -9.70 14.46 26.39
C PHE A 213 -10.69 13.50 25.72
N THR A 214 -11.62 14.02 24.90
CA THR A 214 -12.55 13.21 24.11
C THR A 214 -12.09 13.17 22.66
N THR A 215 -10.80 12.98 22.41
CA THR A 215 -10.36 12.44 21.13
C THR A 215 -10.77 10.98 21.10
N ARG A 216 -11.99 10.73 20.61
CA ARG A 216 -12.27 9.50 19.89
C ARG A 216 -11.17 9.42 18.83
N SER A 217 -10.26 8.48 18.96
CA SER A 217 -9.18 8.22 18.03
C SER A 217 -9.72 7.61 16.75
N ASP A 218 -10.64 8.32 16.09
CA ASP A 218 -10.88 8.14 14.66
C ASP A 218 -9.91 9.09 13.95
N SER A 219 -8.62 8.73 13.99
CA SER A 219 -7.66 9.31 13.06
C SER A 219 -8.03 8.82 11.65
N PRO A 220 -8.19 9.69 10.65
CA PRO A 220 -8.50 9.29 9.28
C PRO A 220 -7.31 8.66 8.55
N LEU A 221 -6.29 8.18 9.27
CA LEU A 221 -5.07 7.60 8.71
C LEU A 221 -5.13 6.08 8.88
N GLY A 222 -5.50 5.40 7.80
CA GLY A 222 -5.67 3.94 7.72
C GLY A 222 -4.40 3.10 7.91
N ASN A 223 -3.44 3.53 8.73
CA ASN A 223 -2.27 2.76 9.10
C ASN A 223 -1.74 3.18 10.49
N GLU A 224 -2.32 2.64 11.57
CA GLU A 224 -1.82 2.81 12.95
C GLU A 224 -0.30 2.52 13.07
N ARG A 225 0.19 1.58 12.25
CA ARG A 225 1.62 1.26 12.15
C ARG A 225 2.46 2.42 11.64
N GLU A 226 1.98 3.13 10.62
CA GLU A 226 2.70 4.27 10.04
C GLU A 226 2.67 5.47 10.98
N THR A 227 1.51 5.73 11.60
CA THR A 227 1.36 6.79 12.61
C THR A 227 2.26 6.53 13.82
N ARG A 228 2.32 5.28 14.30
CA ARG A 228 3.25 4.87 15.37
C ARG A 228 4.70 5.07 14.94
N SER A 229 5.07 4.66 13.72
CA SER A 229 6.42 4.84 13.21
C SER A 229 6.80 6.32 13.11
N LEU A 230 5.88 7.18 12.70
CA LEU A 230 6.09 8.62 12.58
C LEU A 230 6.33 9.26 13.96
N TYR A 231 5.51 8.94 14.96
CA TYR A 231 5.71 9.46 16.32
C TYR A 231 7.03 9.01 16.94
N LEU A 232 7.46 7.77 16.70
CA LEU A 232 8.75 7.28 17.19
C LEU A 232 9.93 8.01 16.55
N LYS A 233 9.87 8.28 15.23
CA LYS A 233 10.90 9.05 14.51
C LYS A 233 10.96 10.50 14.99
N LEU A 234 9.81 11.14 15.19
CA LEU A 234 9.76 12.51 15.70
C LEU A 234 10.27 12.59 17.14
N ALA A 235 9.93 11.63 17.99
CA ALA A 235 10.45 11.53 19.34
C ALA A 235 11.97 11.37 19.38
N GLU A 236 12.51 10.54 18.49
CA GLU A 236 13.96 10.37 18.35
C GLU A 236 14.65 11.65 17.87
N PHE A 237 14.08 12.33 16.88
CA PHE A 237 14.60 13.60 16.39
C PHE A 237 14.65 14.67 17.49
N ILE A 238 13.58 14.81 18.28
CA ILE A 238 13.52 15.77 19.41
C ILE A 238 14.63 15.45 20.42
N ASN A 239 14.76 14.18 20.83
CA ASN A 239 15.76 13.77 21.80
C ASN A 239 17.21 13.87 21.29
N GLN A 240 17.42 13.80 19.97
CA GLN A 240 18.74 14.02 19.35
C GLN A 240 19.13 15.51 19.34
N GLN A 241 18.15 16.41 19.23
CA GLN A 241 18.40 17.85 19.30
C GLN A 241 18.64 18.30 20.75
N ASP A 242 17.85 17.77 21.69
CA ASP A 242 18.01 18.05 23.11
C ASP A 242 17.61 16.82 23.95
N ALA A 243 18.59 16.24 24.66
CA ALA A 243 18.38 15.08 25.52
C ALA A 243 17.63 15.42 26.83
N TYR A 244 17.58 16.70 27.22
CA TYR A 244 16.87 17.15 28.42
C TYR A 244 15.43 17.55 28.13
N GLU A 245 15.05 17.66 26.86
CA GLU A 245 13.69 18.01 26.45
C GLU A 245 12.72 16.85 26.71
N PRO A 246 11.72 17.00 27.61
CA PRO A 246 10.84 15.90 28.00
C PRO A 246 9.87 15.48 26.89
N THR A 247 9.62 16.35 25.91
CA THR A 247 8.60 16.17 24.87
C THR A 247 8.83 14.92 24.03
N GLY A 248 10.08 14.62 23.65
CA GLY A 248 10.36 13.43 22.85
C GLY A 248 10.12 12.13 23.62
N TYR A 249 10.45 12.10 24.93
CA TYR A 249 10.14 10.94 25.79
C TYR A 249 8.63 10.74 25.98
N LEU A 250 7.86 11.82 26.18
CA LEU A 250 6.40 11.78 26.30
C LEU A 250 5.75 11.28 25.00
N LEU A 251 6.22 11.78 23.85
CA LEU A 251 5.74 11.37 22.54
C LEU A 251 6.04 9.89 22.27
N ARG A 252 7.23 9.41 22.64
CA ARG A 252 7.60 7.99 22.54
C ARG A 252 6.66 7.11 23.37
N ARG A 253 6.33 7.52 24.60
CA ARG A 253 5.36 6.79 25.46
C ARG A 253 3.97 6.77 24.84
N HIS A 254 3.49 7.90 24.34
CA HIS A 254 2.21 7.97 23.63
C HIS A 254 2.18 7.00 22.44
N ALA A 255 3.20 7.04 21.57
CA ALA A 255 3.29 6.14 20.41
C ALA A 255 3.27 4.65 20.79
N LEU A 256 3.88 4.29 21.92
CA LEU A 256 3.97 2.90 22.37
C LEU A 256 2.67 2.41 23.02
N TRP A 257 2.03 3.25 23.83
CA TRP A 257 0.95 2.85 24.74
C TRP A 257 -0.45 3.28 24.31
N SER A 258 -0.61 4.26 23.41
CA SER A 258 -1.92 4.80 23.04
C SER A 258 -2.88 3.74 22.44
N GLY A 259 -2.35 2.72 21.77
CA GLY A 259 -3.14 1.62 21.19
C GLY A 259 -3.43 0.46 22.14
N ILE A 260 -2.91 0.48 23.38
CA ILE A 260 -3.13 -0.58 24.37
C ILE A 260 -4.40 -0.27 25.15
N LEU A 261 -5.52 -0.80 24.67
CA LEU A 261 -6.85 -0.56 25.26
C LEU A 261 -7.27 -1.62 26.29
N SER A 262 -6.54 -2.73 26.38
CA SER A 262 -6.80 -3.82 27.32
C SER A 262 -5.50 -4.49 27.78
N THR A 263 -5.55 -5.10 28.96
CA THR A 263 -4.43 -5.86 29.51
C THR A 263 -4.28 -7.21 28.81
N PRO A 264 -3.05 -7.72 28.62
CA PRO A 264 -2.83 -9.05 28.06
C PRO A 264 -3.51 -10.16 28.90
N PRO A 265 -4.02 -11.23 28.27
CA PRO A 265 -4.63 -12.33 29.00
C PRO A 265 -3.59 -13.04 29.87
N VAL A 266 -3.98 -13.31 31.09
CA VAL A 266 -3.18 -14.01 32.10
C VAL A 266 -3.56 -15.49 32.10
N LYS A 267 -2.58 -16.37 31.92
CA LYS A 267 -2.74 -17.81 32.19
C LYS A 267 -2.43 -18.07 33.68
N ARG A 268 -2.57 -19.33 34.12
CA ARG A 268 -2.38 -19.74 35.53
C ARG A 268 -1.16 -19.07 36.16
N GLU A 269 -1.28 -18.68 37.44
CA GLU A 269 -0.21 -18.07 38.24
C GLU A 269 0.19 -16.63 37.87
N GLN A 270 -0.74 -15.78 37.39
CA GLN A 270 -0.46 -14.37 37.10
C GLN A 270 0.62 -14.13 36.02
N ARG A 271 0.76 -15.05 35.06
CA ARG A 271 1.76 -14.97 33.98
C ARG A 271 1.12 -14.71 32.61
N THR A 272 1.71 -13.81 31.84
CA THR A 272 1.36 -13.53 30.44
C THR A 272 2.20 -14.37 29.47
N GLU A 273 1.74 -14.58 28.24
CA GLU A 273 2.51 -15.25 27.17
C GLU A 273 3.54 -14.33 26.49
N LEU A 274 3.67 -13.10 26.97
CA LEU A 274 4.66 -12.15 26.47
C LEU A 274 6.06 -12.61 26.86
N MET A 275 6.99 -12.50 25.91
CA MET A 275 8.40 -12.74 26.16
C MET A 275 8.93 -11.74 27.19
N CYS A 276 9.69 -12.23 28.17
CA CYS A 276 10.43 -11.36 29.07
C CYS A 276 11.57 -10.66 28.32
N VAL A 277 12.05 -9.54 28.87
CA VAL A 277 13.30 -8.93 28.41
C VAL A 277 14.43 -9.94 28.63
N PRO A 278 15.30 -10.19 27.62
CA PRO A 278 16.44 -11.08 27.77
C PRO A 278 17.31 -10.70 28.97
N VAL A 279 17.77 -11.70 29.73
CA VAL A 279 18.54 -11.49 30.96
C VAL A 279 19.84 -10.72 30.67
N ASP A 280 20.54 -11.07 29.60
CA ASP A 280 21.80 -10.44 29.20
C ASP A 280 21.66 -8.93 29.00
N VAL A 281 20.56 -8.50 28.36
CA VAL A 281 20.26 -7.08 28.15
C VAL A 281 19.99 -6.37 29.48
N GLY A 282 19.29 -7.01 30.40
CA GLY A 282 19.05 -6.47 31.74
C GLY A 282 20.34 -6.32 32.54
N THR A 283 21.23 -7.31 32.47
CA THR A 283 22.53 -7.30 33.14
C THR A 283 23.44 -6.21 32.56
N GLU A 284 23.48 -6.04 31.24
CA GLU A 284 24.27 -4.99 30.57
C GLU A 284 23.89 -3.58 31.07
N TYR A 285 22.58 -3.28 31.14
CA TYR A 285 22.13 -1.99 31.68
C TYR A 285 22.44 -1.81 33.17
N GLN A 286 22.35 -2.88 33.97
CA GLN A 286 22.71 -2.82 35.40
C GLN A 286 24.19 -2.53 35.60
N GLU A 287 25.06 -3.19 34.83
CA GLU A 287 26.49 -2.94 34.84
C GLU A 287 26.83 -1.53 34.35
N ALA A 288 26.18 -1.05 33.29
CA ALA A 288 26.38 0.31 32.79
C ALA A 288 26.00 1.38 33.82
N VAL A 289 24.90 1.19 34.57
CA VAL A 289 24.50 2.09 35.65
C VAL A 289 25.48 2.03 36.83
N ALA A 290 25.94 0.83 37.20
CA ALA A 290 26.92 0.67 38.27
C ALA A 290 28.31 1.25 37.92
N GLY A 291 28.71 1.17 36.65
CA GLY A 291 29.97 1.73 36.14
C GLY A 291 29.91 3.22 35.85
N SER A 292 28.73 3.76 35.56
CA SER A 292 28.51 5.20 35.37
C SER A 292 28.34 5.88 36.72
N ALA A 293 29.45 6.15 37.42
CA ALA A 293 29.47 7.06 38.56
C ALA A 293 29.14 8.48 38.09
N ILE A 294 27.85 8.83 38.05
CA ILE A 294 27.39 10.19 37.78
C ILE A 294 27.68 11.01 39.04
N SER A 295 28.81 11.71 39.08
CA SER A 295 28.98 12.85 40.00
C SER A 295 28.09 13.99 39.51
N PRO A 296 27.12 14.46 40.31
CA PRO A 296 26.39 15.66 39.96
C PRO A 296 27.33 16.85 40.18
N ALA A 297 27.59 17.62 39.12
CA ALA A 297 28.12 18.97 39.22
C ALA A 297 26.95 19.96 39.15
#